data_AF-A0ABD3I557-F1
#
_entry.id   AF-A0ABD3I557-F1
#
_cell.length_a   1.000
_cell.length_b   1.000
_cell.length_c   1.000
_cell.angle_alpha   90.00
_cell.angle_beta   90.00
_cell.angle_gamma   90.00
#
_symmetry.space_group_name_H-M   'P 1'
#
loop_
_entity.id
_entity.type
_entity.pdbx_description
1 polymer ?
#
loop_
_entity_poly.entity_id
_entity_poly.type
_entity_poly.pdbx_seq_one_letter_code
_entity_poly.pdbx_strand_id
1 'polypeptide(L)'
;MRKEIQKLFGNGEFQKFSEEQKNDKFQEMFHRLKEEAAQEHPPTGKTVERCVRKMFELHQLPWTPTTEGRTGWDKIWKTFTDLASRLKMGFQKFYQGKLDEEKMVAKIMRMVMVKLMVVKKYSDDVVLNSLQLVAKELQDTWDKENCASVRFAACEADMRSYFNSLGLGMQGQELLVKMLQDHFDRNIKEGFEQEMAVVVGTRLKQARWVADPEVMQAYIDRDLLRMMDFDVSSMLSAINGSVEHFGKVTEALVEHAISQVIHEKFTSFKESLKRGIHIAAVKASQVQFGRAKLFLAALRTELREGLTSTNSCLVDKLPVYDSNYDCDGQAPRIFTTDTPSIPGEIVKFIPNQYAYTSGSLVKRILVYMQSRAYGAHDGIRPRCGAACPMCSCTCIQAVGHDGDPLDKLHDTYHQPLGLSGRRVLSSNELSAGSCGFCVENNWRFLHQDEWVPFKEFNRVFPDWAMPIVRRPLALREYILKNYQEELVRLYPGSLDCSDIPGSYNHNLSSIKHEIESIIADG
;
A
#
# COMPACT_ATOMS: atom_id res chain seq x y z
N MET A 1 -7.08 30.77 -14.67
CA MET A 1 -5.68 30.70 -15.16
C MET A 1 -5.51 30.65 -16.67
N ARG A 2 -5.83 29.57 -17.40
CA ARG A 2 -5.50 29.47 -18.85
C ARG A 2 -6.00 30.66 -19.68
N LYS A 3 -7.23 31.13 -19.44
CA LYS A 3 -7.79 32.35 -20.05
C LYS A 3 -7.00 33.62 -19.73
N GLU A 4 -6.45 33.74 -18.54
CA GLU A 4 -5.64 34.90 -18.13
C GLU A 4 -4.25 34.86 -18.73
N ILE A 5 -3.64 33.67 -18.75
CA ILE A 5 -2.40 33.41 -19.48
C ILE A 5 -2.59 33.81 -20.95
N GLN A 6 -3.68 33.37 -21.60
CA GLN A 6 -4.01 33.76 -22.97
C GLN A 6 -4.13 35.29 -23.13
N LYS A 7 -4.81 35.97 -22.20
CA LYS A 7 -4.95 37.44 -22.24
C LYS A 7 -3.59 38.15 -22.11
N LEU A 8 -2.68 37.61 -21.30
CA LEU A 8 -1.32 38.15 -21.15
C LEU A 8 -0.49 37.97 -22.43
N PHE A 9 -0.57 36.79 -23.05
CA PHE A 9 0.22 36.48 -24.25
C PHE A 9 -0.37 37.06 -25.54
N GLY A 10 -1.68 37.25 -25.62
CA GLY A 10 -2.37 37.74 -26.82
C GLY A 10 -2.03 39.19 -27.22
N ASN A 11 -1.49 39.99 -26.30
CA ASN A 11 -1.15 41.40 -26.54
C ASN A 11 0.27 41.61 -27.09
N GLY A 12 1.09 40.56 -27.24
CA GLY A 12 2.48 40.65 -27.73
C GLY A 12 3.47 41.35 -26.77
N GLU A 13 3.00 42.05 -25.74
CA GLU A 13 3.85 42.71 -24.73
C GLU A 13 4.71 41.73 -23.93
N PHE A 14 4.23 40.49 -23.77
CA PHE A 14 4.90 39.48 -22.96
C PHE A 14 6.21 38.95 -23.56
N GLN A 15 6.42 39.09 -24.87
CA GLN A 15 7.69 38.74 -25.50
C GLN A 15 8.83 39.68 -25.06
N LYS A 16 8.48 40.87 -24.51
CA LYS A 16 9.46 41.86 -24.03
C LYS A 16 9.89 41.62 -22.59
N PHE A 17 9.24 40.70 -21.88
CA PHE A 17 9.53 40.44 -20.46
C PHE A 17 10.82 39.61 -20.34
N SER A 18 11.67 39.94 -19.37
CA SER A 18 12.76 39.09 -18.93
C SER A 18 12.22 37.79 -18.32
N GLU A 19 13.03 36.73 -18.25
CA GLU A 19 12.62 35.48 -17.59
C GLU A 19 12.21 35.68 -16.12
N GLU A 20 12.87 36.61 -15.42
CA GLU A 20 12.50 37.03 -14.07
C GLU A 20 11.10 37.65 -14.03
N GLN A 21 10.80 38.60 -14.92
CA GLN A 21 9.48 39.22 -15.02
C GLN A 21 8.38 38.22 -15.38
N LYS A 22 8.68 37.25 -16.25
CA LYS A 22 7.74 36.16 -16.58
C LYS A 22 7.46 35.29 -15.35
N ASN A 23 8.50 34.93 -14.60
CA ASN A 23 8.35 34.15 -13.38
C ASN A 23 7.55 34.88 -12.30
N ASP A 24 7.85 36.17 -12.08
CA ASP A 24 7.11 37.00 -11.12
C ASP A 24 5.64 37.09 -11.51
N LYS A 25 5.36 37.26 -12.80
CA LYS A 25 3.97 37.35 -13.26
C LYS A 25 3.22 36.03 -13.12
N PHE A 26 3.89 34.90 -13.37
CA PHE A 26 3.32 33.59 -13.09
C PHE A 26 3.00 33.43 -11.60
N GLN A 27 3.95 33.78 -10.72
CA GLN A 27 3.77 33.66 -9.27
C GLN A 27 2.63 34.53 -8.76
N GLU A 28 2.55 35.78 -9.21
CA GLU A 28 1.46 36.71 -8.90
C GLU A 28 0.10 36.12 -9.28
N MET A 29 -0.05 35.66 -10.53
CA MET A 29 -1.30 35.04 -11.00
C MET A 29 -1.64 33.76 -10.25
N PHE A 30 -0.65 32.89 -10.06
CA PHE A 30 -0.85 31.60 -9.43
C PHE A 30 -1.25 31.76 -7.97
N HIS A 31 -0.56 32.64 -7.24
CA HIS A 31 -0.86 32.96 -5.85
C HIS A 31 -2.27 33.52 -5.70
N ARG A 32 -2.62 34.53 -6.49
CA ARG A 32 -3.97 35.13 -6.48
C ARG A 32 -5.05 34.08 -6.75
N LEU A 33 -4.91 33.26 -7.79
CA LEU A 33 -5.91 32.24 -8.13
C LEU A 33 -6.00 31.14 -7.07
N LYS A 34 -4.88 30.80 -6.42
CA LYS A 34 -4.86 29.87 -5.29
C LYS A 34 -5.60 30.46 -4.08
N GLU A 35 -5.41 31.74 -3.80
CA GLU A 35 -6.14 32.46 -2.75
C GLU A 35 -7.63 32.55 -3.05
N GLU A 36 -8.01 32.90 -4.28
CA GLU A 36 -9.42 32.89 -4.73
C GLU A 36 -10.04 31.50 -4.56
N ALA A 37 -9.35 30.45 -5.00
CA ALA A 37 -9.80 29.06 -4.81
C ALA A 37 -9.91 28.68 -3.32
N ALA A 38 -9.03 29.21 -2.46
CA ALA A 38 -9.10 28.99 -1.02
C ALA A 38 -10.23 29.80 -0.35
N GLN A 39 -10.62 30.95 -0.91
CA GLN A 39 -11.75 31.73 -0.43
C GLN A 39 -13.08 31.11 -0.84
N GLU A 40 -13.20 30.65 -2.09
CA GLU A 40 -14.41 30.00 -2.61
C GLU A 40 -14.59 28.58 -2.06
N HIS A 41 -13.48 27.86 -1.87
CA HIS A 41 -13.44 26.48 -1.39
C HIS A 41 -12.35 26.33 -0.31
N PRO A 42 -12.56 26.87 0.91
CA PRO A 42 -11.57 26.78 1.96
C PRO A 42 -11.22 25.32 2.25
N PRO A 43 -9.94 25.01 2.58
CA PRO A 43 -9.52 23.67 2.99
C PRO A 43 -10.44 23.12 4.08
N THR A 44 -10.92 24.02 4.95
CA THR A 44 -11.99 23.75 5.89
C THR A 44 -13.34 24.31 5.43
N GLY A 45 -13.89 23.73 4.36
CA GLY A 45 -15.24 24.05 3.90
C GLY A 45 -16.26 24.07 5.06
N LYS A 46 -17.38 24.80 4.90
CA LYS A 46 -18.56 24.64 5.79
C LYS A 46 -19.08 23.17 5.84
N THR A 47 -18.57 22.34 4.94
CA THR A 47 -18.76 20.90 4.75
C THR A 47 -17.72 20.01 5.44
N VAL A 48 -16.71 20.55 6.12
CA VAL A 48 -15.94 19.75 7.09
C VAL A 48 -16.93 19.22 8.12
N GLU A 49 -16.96 17.90 8.27
CA GLU A 49 -17.87 17.22 9.19
C GLU A 49 -17.79 17.92 10.55
N ARG A 50 -18.94 18.35 11.07
CA ARG A 50 -19.05 19.20 12.27
C ARG A 50 -18.21 18.65 13.42
N CYS A 51 -18.02 17.34 13.48
CA CYS A 51 -17.22 16.58 14.44
C CYS A 51 -15.72 16.91 14.42
N VAL A 52 -15.10 17.04 13.24
CA VAL A 52 -13.69 17.46 13.10
C VAL A 52 -13.56 18.92 13.58
N ARG A 53 -14.48 19.78 13.14
CA ARG A 53 -14.52 21.19 13.59
C ARG A 53 -14.76 21.29 15.11
N LYS A 54 -15.65 20.48 15.68
CA LYS A 54 -15.95 20.45 17.13
C LYS A 54 -14.77 19.93 17.95
N MET A 55 -14.01 18.94 17.46
CA MET A 55 -12.75 18.52 18.10
C MET A 55 -11.72 19.65 18.14
N PHE A 56 -11.63 20.46 17.08
CA PHE A 56 -10.75 21.63 17.05
C PHE A 56 -11.27 22.79 17.92
N GLU A 57 -12.58 23.06 17.92
CA GLU A 57 -13.21 24.15 18.69
C GLU A 57 -13.25 23.87 20.20
N LEU A 58 -13.41 22.61 20.63
CA LEU A 58 -13.46 22.22 22.05
C LEU A 58 -12.09 22.27 22.75
N HIS A 59 -10.98 22.33 22.03
CA HIS A 59 -9.65 22.12 22.59
C HIS A 59 -8.64 23.19 22.17
N GLN A 60 -8.99 24.47 22.29
CA GLN A 60 -8.05 25.60 22.22
C GLN A 60 -6.97 25.52 23.33
N LEU A 61 -6.05 24.57 23.23
CA LEU A 61 -4.91 24.44 24.13
C LEU A 61 -3.66 25.00 23.43
N PRO A 62 -2.94 25.94 24.07
CA PRO A 62 -1.71 26.47 23.52
C PRO A 62 -0.68 25.35 23.43
N TRP A 63 -0.09 25.20 22.24
CA TRP A 63 1.06 24.34 22.03
C TRP A 63 2.28 24.95 22.72
N THR A 64 2.79 24.32 23.77
CA THR A 64 4.16 24.52 24.25
C THR A 64 4.88 23.18 24.29
N PRO A 65 5.89 22.95 23.44
CA PRO A 65 6.75 21.79 23.59
C PRO A 65 7.65 22.04 24.80
N THR A 66 7.33 21.43 25.95
CA THR A 66 8.28 21.41 27.06
C THR A 66 9.45 20.50 26.68
N THR A 67 10.64 21.10 26.64
CA THR A 67 11.91 20.50 26.24
C THR A 67 12.48 19.50 27.25
N GLU A 68 11.79 19.24 28.36
CA GLU A 68 12.31 18.44 29.46
C GLU A 68 11.71 17.03 29.45
N GLY A 69 12.48 16.09 28.89
CA GLY A 69 12.18 14.66 29.01
C GLY A 69 12.66 13.78 27.86
N ARG A 70 13.81 14.05 27.21
CA ARG A 70 14.22 13.36 25.98
C ARG A 70 14.73 11.91 26.11
N THR A 71 14.73 11.26 27.27
CA THR A 71 15.35 9.92 27.41
C THR A 71 14.38 8.74 27.49
N GLY A 72 13.06 8.96 27.35
CA GLY A 72 12.06 7.87 27.25
C GLY A 72 11.23 7.87 25.96
N TRP A 73 11.41 8.87 25.10
CA TRP A 73 10.47 9.16 24.01
C TRP A 73 10.67 8.31 22.77
N ASP A 74 11.84 7.79 22.45
CA ASP A 74 12.04 7.06 21.19
C ASP A 74 11.22 5.75 21.12
N LYS A 75 11.03 5.07 22.27
CA LYS A 75 10.22 3.85 22.37
C LYS A 75 8.72 4.15 22.31
N ILE A 76 8.29 5.24 22.96
CA ILE A 76 6.90 5.72 22.93
C ILE A 76 6.57 6.27 21.53
N TRP A 77 7.48 7.01 20.91
CA TRP A 77 7.35 7.58 19.58
C TRP A 77 7.31 6.52 18.48
N LYS A 78 8.10 5.44 18.61
CA LYS A 78 8.02 4.27 17.73
C LYS A 78 6.69 3.53 17.87
N THR A 79 6.19 3.39 19.11
CA THR A 79 4.87 2.79 19.38
C THR A 79 3.73 3.69 18.86
N PHE A 80 3.92 5.00 18.92
CA PHE A 80 2.99 6.03 18.47
C PHE A 80 2.89 6.13 16.95
N THR A 81 4.03 6.14 16.25
CA THR A 81 4.09 6.10 14.77
C THR A 81 3.51 4.79 14.24
N ASP A 82 3.71 3.68 14.95
CA ASP A 82 3.12 2.38 14.63
C ASP A 82 1.59 2.36 14.89
N LEU A 83 1.11 2.91 16.00
CA LEU A 83 -0.33 3.07 16.26
C LEU A 83 -1.00 3.96 15.20
N ALA A 84 -0.42 5.11 14.89
CA ALA A 84 -0.92 6.02 13.85
C ALA A 84 -0.94 5.33 12.47
N SER A 85 0.12 4.60 12.12
CA SER A 85 0.20 3.83 10.87
C SER A 85 -0.85 2.72 10.80
N ARG A 86 -1.11 2.02 11.93
CA ARG A 86 -2.14 0.97 12.02
C ARG A 86 -3.56 1.54 11.96
N LEU A 87 -3.81 2.71 12.58
CA LEU A 87 -5.09 3.42 12.48
C LEU A 87 -5.32 3.92 11.05
N LYS A 88 -4.30 4.47 10.40
CA LYS A 88 -4.31 4.87 8.99
C LYS A 88 -4.65 3.70 8.07
N MET A 89 -3.97 2.56 8.20
CA MET A 89 -4.25 1.36 7.42
C MET A 89 -5.68 0.84 7.63
N GLY A 90 -6.17 0.86 8.88
CA GLY A 90 -7.54 0.43 9.20
C GLY A 90 -8.60 1.37 8.60
N PHE A 91 -8.34 2.67 8.58
CA PHE A 91 -9.24 3.68 8.02
C PHE A 91 -9.24 3.66 6.47
N GLN A 92 -8.07 3.57 5.83
CA GLN A 92 -7.96 3.44 4.38
C GLN A 92 -8.67 2.19 3.84
N LYS A 93 -8.73 1.11 4.63
CA LYS A 93 -9.52 -0.10 4.32
C LYS A 93 -11.04 0.13 4.36
N PHE A 94 -11.51 1.19 5.01
CA PHE A 94 -12.93 1.46 5.25
C PHE A 94 -13.52 2.56 4.36
N TYR A 95 -12.73 3.58 4.00
CA TYR A 95 -13.17 4.76 3.26
C TYR A 95 -13.29 4.54 1.74
N GLN A 96 -14.26 3.73 1.31
CA GLN A 96 -14.60 3.57 -0.12
C GLN A 96 -16.12 3.61 -0.40
N GLY A 97 -16.93 4.20 0.49
CA GLY A 97 -18.37 4.35 0.25
C GLY A 97 -19.05 5.41 1.12
N LYS A 98 -20.24 5.85 0.70
CA LYS A 98 -21.16 6.73 1.46
C LYS A 98 -21.65 5.99 2.71
N LEU A 99 -20.85 5.98 3.77
CA LEU A 99 -21.24 5.44 5.06
C LEU A 99 -22.02 6.47 5.86
N ASP A 100 -22.98 5.94 6.63
CA ASP A 100 -23.78 6.63 7.63
C ASP A 100 -22.90 7.11 8.81
N GLU A 101 -23.08 8.38 9.18
CA GLU A 101 -22.25 9.22 10.05
C GLU A 101 -22.01 8.60 11.44
N GLU A 102 -23.07 8.14 12.10
CA GLU A 102 -22.98 7.54 13.44
C GLU A 102 -22.15 6.25 13.44
N LYS A 103 -22.19 5.50 12.33
CA LYS A 103 -21.47 4.23 12.18
C LYS A 103 -19.98 4.44 11.94
N MET A 104 -19.59 5.53 11.29
CA MET A 104 -18.18 5.88 11.11
C MET A 104 -17.56 6.32 12.44
N VAL A 105 -18.20 7.24 13.16
CA VAL A 105 -17.72 7.76 14.46
C VAL A 105 -17.63 6.64 15.49
N ALA A 106 -18.69 5.83 15.65
CA ALA A 106 -18.67 4.71 16.58
C ALA A 106 -17.56 3.71 16.26
N LYS A 107 -17.18 3.56 14.99
CA LYS A 107 -16.17 2.58 14.56
C LYS A 107 -14.74 3.12 14.63
N ILE A 108 -14.49 4.39 14.33
CA ILE A 108 -13.19 5.05 14.59
C ILE A 108 -12.93 5.07 16.10
N MET A 109 -13.91 5.50 16.89
CA MET A 109 -13.81 5.48 18.36
C MET A 109 -13.57 4.06 18.87
N ARG A 110 -14.23 3.05 18.30
CA ARG A 110 -13.97 1.65 18.64
C ARG A 110 -12.58 1.18 18.21
N MET A 111 -12.08 1.56 17.03
CA MET A 111 -10.72 1.21 16.58
C MET A 111 -9.65 1.84 17.46
N VAL A 112 -9.83 3.12 17.79
CA VAL A 112 -8.94 3.85 18.71
C VAL A 112 -9.01 3.21 20.10
N MET A 113 -10.20 2.97 20.65
CA MET A 113 -10.38 2.31 21.94
C MET A 113 -9.80 0.89 21.98
N VAL A 114 -10.02 0.05 20.96
CA VAL A 114 -9.49 -1.32 20.87
C VAL A 114 -7.96 -1.31 20.80
N LYS A 115 -7.36 -0.34 20.10
CA LYS A 115 -5.89 -0.25 20.00
C LYS A 115 -5.25 0.42 21.21
N LEU A 116 -5.97 1.31 21.91
CA LEU A 116 -5.54 1.90 23.18
C LEU A 116 -5.73 0.95 24.37
N MET A 117 -6.66 -0.01 24.31
CA MET A 117 -6.90 -1.01 25.36
C MET A 117 -5.70 -1.93 25.63
N VAL A 118 -4.72 -2.00 24.72
CA VAL A 118 -3.53 -2.86 24.86
C VAL A 118 -2.42 -2.21 25.72
N VAL A 119 -2.58 -0.94 26.11
CA VAL A 119 -1.54 -0.19 26.84
C VAL A 119 -2.08 0.34 28.17
N LYS A 120 -1.48 -0.14 29.27
CA LYS A 120 -1.98 0.02 30.65
C LYS A 120 -2.09 1.47 31.18
N LYS A 121 -1.59 2.48 30.47
CA LYS A 121 -1.78 3.91 30.76
C LYS A 121 -1.16 4.75 29.64
N TYR A 122 -1.98 5.48 28.90
CA TYR A 122 -1.54 6.72 28.25
C TYR A 122 -2.06 7.88 29.10
N SER A 123 -1.32 8.99 29.18
CA SER A 123 -1.96 10.23 29.59
C SER A 123 -3.01 10.59 28.53
N ASP A 124 -4.10 11.23 28.95
CA ASP A 124 -5.13 11.73 28.03
C ASP A 124 -4.50 12.57 26.90
N ASP A 125 -3.39 13.26 27.19
CA ASP A 125 -2.59 14.01 26.22
C ASP A 125 -2.02 13.15 25.08
N VAL A 126 -1.56 11.92 25.35
CA VAL A 126 -1.00 11.06 24.29
C VAL A 126 -2.10 10.52 23.39
N VAL A 127 -3.26 10.21 23.97
CA VAL A 127 -4.46 9.80 23.21
C VAL A 127 -4.96 10.96 22.36
N LEU A 128 -5.08 12.15 22.94
CA LEU A 128 -5.50 13.37 22.24
C LEU A 128 -4.54 13.75 21.11
N ASN A 129 -3.22 13.71 21.36
CA ASN A 129 -2.21 13.97 20.32
C ASN A 129 -2.27 12.94 19.19
N SER A 130 -2.52 11.67 19.50
CA SER A 130 -2.69 10.61 18.48
C SER A 130 -3.93 10.85 17.63
N LEU A 131 -5.05 11.21 18.27
CA LEU A 131 -6.29 11.56 17.59
C LEU A 131 -6.14 12.80 16.72
N GLN A 132 -5.44 13.83 17.20
CA GLN A 132 -5.17 15.05 16.43
C GLN A 132 -4.30 14.76 15.20
N LEU A 133 -3.27 13.94 15.32
CA LEU A 133 -2.45 13.56 14.16
C LEU A 133 -3.24 12.75 13.13
N VAL A 134 -4.02 11.77 13.59
CA VAL A 134 -4.89 10.99 12.70
C VAL A 134 -5.93 11.89 12.03
N ALA A 135 -6.60 12.76 12.80
CA ALA A 135 -7.58 13.71 12.26
C ALA A 135 -6.95 14.68 11.26
N LYS A 136 -5.75 15.18 11.54
CA LYS A 136 -5.00 16.02 10.61
C LYS A 136 -4.65 15.28 9.32
N GLU A 137 -4.14 14.05 9.42
CA GLU A 137 -3.79 13.26 8.24
C GLU A 137 -5.03 12.88 7.41
N LEU A 138 -6.16 12.65 8.06
CA LEU A 138 -7.46 12.45 7.41
C LEU A 138 -7.92 13.72 6.69
N GLN A 139 -7.82 14.88 7.35
CA GLN A 139 -8.13 16.16 6.75
C GLN A 139 -7.21 16.45 5.56
N ASP A 140 -5.89 16.24 5.69
CA ASP A 140 -4.93 16.44 4.60
C ASP A 140 -5.21 15.51 3.40
N THR A 141 -5.64 14.28 3.66
CA THR A 141 -6.02 13.32 2.60
C THR A 141 -7.31 13.77 1.92
N TRP A 142 -8.31 14.16 2.70
CA TRP A 142 -9.57 14.65 2.18
C TRP A 142 -9.39 15.96 1.38
N ASP A 143 -8.58 16.89 1.89
CA ASP A 143 -8.26 18.16 1.23
C ASP A 143 -7.55 17.94 -0.10
N LYS A 144 -6.63 16.98 -0.19
CA LYS A 144 -5.99 16.63 -1.47
C LYS A 144 -6.99 16.17 -2.53
N GLU A 145 -8.04 15.48 -2.12
CA GLU A 145 -9.07 14.95 -3.03
C GLU A 145 -10.19 15.96 -3.32
N ASN A 146 -10.53 16.81 -2.36
CA ASN A 146 -11.77 17.59 -2.37
C ASN A 146 -11.57 19.11 -2.28
N CYS A 147 -10.41 19.60 -1.79
CA CYS A 147 -10.16 21.04 -1.72
C CYS A 147 -9.64 21.57 -3.05
N ALA A 148 -10.37 22.52 -3.65
CA ALA A 148 -9.99 23.13 -4.92
C ALA A 148 -8.63 23.82 -4.83
N SER A 149 -8.33 24.54 -3.75
CA SER A 149 -7.04 25.23 -3.57
C SER A 149 -5.85 24.28 -3.45
N VAL A 150 -6.03 23.12 -2.79
CA VAL A 150 -4.99 22.09 -2.68
C VAL A 150 -4.78 21.39 -4.02
N ARG A 151 -5.86 21.07 -4.74
CA ARG A 151 -5.77 20.52 -6.11
C ARG A 151 -5.15 21.51 -7.09
N PHE A 152 -5.48 22.79 -6.96
CA PHE A 152 -4.88 23.87 -7.75
C PHE A 152 -3.39 24.00 -7.46
N ALA A 153 -3.00 23.97 -6.18
CA ALA A 153 -1.61 23.94 -5.73
C ALA A 153 -0.85 22.73 -6.30
N ALA A 154 -1.46 21.55 -6.32
CA ALA A 154 -0.86 20.33 -6.86
C ALA A 154 -0.57 20.41 -8.37
N CYS A 155 -1.26 21.29 -9.09
CA CYS A 155 -1.08 21.48 -10.54
C CYS A 155 -0.11 22.64 -10.89
N GLU A 156 0.58 23.25 -9.93
CA GLU A 156 1.47 24.41 -10.18
C GLU A 156 2.49 24.14 -11.27
N ALA A 157 3.18 22.99 -11.20
CA ALA A 157 4.21 22.61 -12.16
C ALA A 157 3.64 22.49 -13.59
N ASP A 158 2.43 21.96 -13.74
CA ASP A 158 1.76 21.81 -15.04
C ASP A 158 1.36 23.18 -15.61
N MET A 159 0.82 24.04 -14.75
CA MET A 159 0.46 25.40 -15.12
C MET A 159 1.70 26.21 -15.50
N ARG A 160 2.82 26.02 -14.80
CA ARG A 160 4.10 26.67 -15.10
C ARG A 160 4.69 26.18 -16.40
N SER A 161 4.72 24.87 -16.65
CA SER A 161 5.18 24.31 -17.92
C SER A 161 4.38 24.87 -19.09
N TYR A 162 3.04 24.93 -18.95
CA TYR A 162 2.15 25.51 -19.94
C TYR A 162 2.41 27.00 -20.17
N PHE A 163 2.56 27.77 -19.08
CA PHE A 163 2.88 29.20 -19.14
C PHE A 163 4.22 29.47 -19.85
N ASN A 164 5.26 28.71 -19.50
CA ASN A 164 6.57 28.83 -20.13
C ASN A 164 6.52 28.47 -21.61
N SER A 165 5.77 27.41 -21.98
CA SER A 165 5.60 27.00 -23.38
C SER A 165 4.97 28.12 -24.22
N LEU A 166 3.92 28.76 -23.70
CA LEU A 166 3.32 29.94 -24.34
C LEU A 166 4.29 31.14 -24.36
N GLY A 167 5.11 31.31 -23.32
CA GLY A 167 6.15 32.33 -23.27
C GLY A 167 7.30 32.15 -24.24
N LEU A 168 7.49 30.93 -24.75
CA LEU A 168 8.37 30.62 -25.87
C LEU A 168 7.68 30.78 -27.23
N GLY A 169 6.40 31.16 -27.26
CA GLY A 169 5.62 31.31 -28.48
C GLY A 169 5.12 29.99 -29.07
N MET A 170 5.18 28.88 -28.33
CA MET A 170 4.68 27.59 -28.79
C MET A 170 3.16 27.65 -28.99
N GLN A 171 2.69 27.13 -30.12
CA GLN A 171 1.28 27.11 -30.49
C GLN A 171 0.97 25.93 -31.42
N GLY A 172 -0.31 25.54 -31.50
CA GLY A 172 -0.77 24.44 -32.36
C GLY A 172 -0.03 23.13 -32.07
N GLN A 173 0.57 22.54 -33.12
CA GLN A 173 1.33 21.28 -33.04
C GLN A 173 2.38 21.26 -31.93
N GLU A 174 3.21 22.29 -31.80
CA GLU A 174 4.34 22.29 -30.84
C GLU A 174 3.83 22.22 -29.40
N LEU A 175 2.81 23.02 -29.10
CA LEU A 175 2.20 23.07 -27.77
C LEU A 175 1.44 21.78 -27.45
N LEU A 176 0.74 21.19 -28.43
CA LEU A 176 0.06 19.90 -28.28
C LEU A 176 1.06 18.77 -28.00
N VAL A 177 2.16 18.72 -28.76
CA VAL A 177 3.23 17.74 -28.57
C VAL A 177 3.86 17.90 -27.19
N LYS A 178 4.27 19.13 -26.81
CA LYS A 178 4.87 19.40 -25.50
C LYS A 178 3.96 19.01 -24.34
N MET A 179 2.66 19.32 -24.45
CA MET A 179 1.69 18.96 -23.42
C MET A 179 1.54 17.44 -23.28
N LEU A 180 1.52 16.69 -24.39
CA LEU A 180 1.40 15.24 -24.35
C LEU A 180 2.68 14.58 -23.85
N GLN A 181 3.85 15.11 -24.21
CA GLN A 181 5.14 14.71 -23.65
C GLN A 181 5.14 14.81 -22.13
N ASP A 182 4.80 16.00 -21.61
CA ASP A 182 4.71 16.24 -20.17
C ASP A 182 3.71 15.30 -19.48
N HIS A 183 2.58 15.01 -20.13
CA HIS A 183 1.59 14.04 -19.64
C HIS A 183 2.16 12.63 -19.54
N PHE A 184 2.78 12.11 -20.60
CA PHE A 184 3.35 10.77 -20.61
C PHE A 184 4.52 10.66 -19.64
N ASP A 185 5.44 11.62 -19.61
CA ASP A 185 6.60 11.60 -18.71
C ASP A 185 6.19 11.49 -17.24
N ARG A 186 5.12 12.18 -16.83
CA ARG A 186 4.61 12.14 -15.45
C ARG A 186 3.81 10.88 -15.12
N ASN A 187 3.05 10.37 -16.08
CA ASN A 187 2.00 9.39 -15.79
C ASN A 187 2.30 7.99 -16.31
N ILE A 188 3.28 7.79 -17.19
CA ILE A 188 3.53 6.48 -17.81
C ILE A 188 3.96 5.42 -16.81
N LYS A 189 4.79 5.80 -15.81
CA LYS A 189 5.20 4.90 -14.74
C LYS A 189 3.99 4.47 -13.91
N GLU A 190 3.22 5.43 -13.40
CA GLU A 190 2.03 5.13 -12.59
C GLU A 190 0.99 4.33 -13.38
N GLY A 191 0.75 4.68 -14.64
CA GLY A 191 -0.17 3.98 -15.52
C GLY A 191 0.26 2.53 -15.75
N PHE A 192 1.55 2.29 -15.96
CA PHE A 192 2.08 0.93 -16.07
C PHE A 192 2.00 0.16 -14.73
N GLU A 193 2.30 0.81 -13.60
CA GLU A 193 2.13 0.18 -12.28
C GLU A 193 0.67 -0.21 -12.01
N GLN A 194 -0.31 0.58 -12.46
CA GLN A 194 -1.74 0.23 -12.40
C GLN A 194 -2.08 -0.98 -13.28
N GLU A 195 -1.56 -1.04 -14.51
CA GLU A 195 -1.70 -2.21 -15.38
C GLU A 195 -1.13 -3.48 -14.74
N MET A 196 0.06 -3.37 -14.16
CA MET A 196 0.72 -4.47 -13.47
C MET A 196 -0.07 -4.92 -12.25
N ALA A 197 -0.67 -4.00 -11.50
CA ALA A 197 -1.50 -4.36 -10.35
C ALA A 197 -2.72 -5.20 -10.74
N VAL A 198 -3.38 -4.88 -11.85
CA VAL A 198 -4.52 -5.68 -12.35
C VAL A 198 -4.07 -7.06 -12.81
N VAL A 199 -3.01 -7.14 -13.62
CA VAL A 199 -2.52 -8.42 -14.18
C VAL A 199 -1.96 -9.33 -13.10
N VAL A 200 -1.06 -8.81 -12.25
CA VAL A 200 -0.49 -9.58 -11.14
C VAL A 200 -1.57 -9.91 -10.13
N GLY A 201 -2.48 -8.99 -9.82
CA GLY A 201 -3.62 -9.26 -8.95
C GLY A 201 -4.46 -10.45 -9.44
N THR A 202 -4.79 -10.47 -10.74
CA THR A 202 -5.55 -11.58 -11.34
C THR A 202 -4.81 -12.91 -11.22
N ARG A 203 -3.48 -12.92 -11.42
CA ARG A 203 -2.65 -14.12 -11.23
C ARG A 203 -2.60 -14.55 -9.76
N LEU A 204 -2.44 -13.60 -8.84
CA LEU A 204 -2.38 -13.87 -7.41
C LEU A 204 -3.71 -14.37 -6.85
N LYS A 205 -4.86 -13.95 -7.41
CA LYS A 205 -6.17 -14.52 -7.09
C LYS A 205 -6.20 -16.04 -7.23
N GLN A 206 -5.49 -16.56 -8.23
CA GLN A 206 -5.42 -17.98 -8.54
C GLN A 206 -4.24 -18.67 -7.85
N ALA A 207 -3.37 -17.93 -7.16
CA ALA A 207 -2.19 -18.50 -6.53
C ALA A 207 -2.59 -19.34 -5.31
N ARG A 208 -2.11 -20.59 -5.27
CA ARG A 208 -2.45 -21.53 -4.20
C ARG A 208 -2.09 -21.02 -2.81
N TRP A 209 -0.95 -20.36 -2.64
CA TRP A 209 -0.56 -19.80 -1.33
C TRP A 209 -1.54 -18.73 -0.81
N VAL A 210 -2.31 -18.08 -1.68
CA VAL A 210 -3.39 -17.17 -1.26
C VAL A 210 -4.60 -17.98 -0.76
N ALA A 211 -4.99 -19.02 -1.50
CA ALA A 211 -6.20 -19.80 -1.27
C ALA A 211 -6.06 -20.98 -0.28
N ASP A 212 -4.85 -21.47 -0.06
CA ASP A 212 -4.51 -22.63 0.78
C ASP A 212 -3.52 -22.23 1.90
N PRO A 213 -3.90 -22.37 3.19
CA PRO A 213 -3.01 -22.02 4.30
C PRO A 213 -1.78 -22.93 4.41
N GLU A 214 -1.88 -24.19 3.99
CA GLU A 214 -0.76 -25.13 4.04
C GLU A 214 0.33 -24.74 3.05
N VAL A 215 -0.06 -24.32 1.85
CA VAL A 215 0.89 -23.86 0.84
C VAL A 215 1.60 -22.59 1.31
N MET A 216 0.89 -21.64 1.93
CA MET A 216 1.54 -20.45 2.51
C MET A 216 2.50 -20.83 3.64
N GLN A 217 2.11 -21.75 4.52
CA GLN A 217 2.99 -22.25 5.58
C GLN A 217 4.25 -22.92 5.00
N ALA A 218 4.11 -23.71 3.95
CA ALA A 218 5.24 -24.34 3.25
C ALA A 218 6.21 -23.28 2.68
N TYR A 219 5.72 -22.17 2.12
CA TYR A 219 6.58 -21.07 1.68
C TYR A 219 7.34 -20.39 2.83
N ILE A 220 6.69 -20.20 3.98
CA ILE A 220 7.34 -19.67 5.19
C ILE A 220 8.45 -20.61 5.67
N ASP A 221 8.14 -21.91 5.74
CA ASP A 221 9.10 -22.91 6.23
C ASP A 221 10.24 -23.14 5.22
N ARG A 222 9.99 -23.04 3.90
CA ARG A 222 11.04 -23.03 2.87
C ARG A 222 12.00 -21.86 3.05
N ASP A 223 11.49 -20.68 3.38
CA ASP A 223 12.34 -19.51 3.61
C ASP A 223 13.21 -19.67 4.87
N LEU A 224 12.65 -20.29 5.93
CA LEU A 224 13.45 -20.65 7.11
C LEU A 224 14.50 -21.70 6.83
N LEU A 225 14.20 -22.71 6.02
CA LEU A 225 15.20 -23.69 5.58
C LEU A 225 16.37 -23.01 4.87
N ARG A 226 16.09 -22.02 4.02
CA ARG A 226 17.15 -21.23 3.37
C ARG A 226 17.94 -20.44 4.40
N MET A 227 17.29 -19.75 5.33
CA MET A 227 17.98 -19.00 6.40
C MET A 227 18.84 -19.94 7.26
N MET A 228 18.36 -21.14 7.58
CA MET A 228 19.08 -22.14 8.35
C MET A 228 20.40 -22.56 7.69
N ASP A 229 20.44 -22.62 6.35
CA ASP A 229 21.65 -22.97 5.60
C ASP A 229 22.72 -21.85 5.63
N PHE A 230 22.38 -20.60 6.00
CA PHE A 230 23.31 -19.45 5.99
C PHE A 230 23.51 -18.74 7.34
N ASP A 231 22.44 -18.54 8.10
CA ASP A 231 22.43 -17.83 9.38
C ASP A 231 21.26 -18.28 10.28
N VAL A 232 21.57 -19.18 11.21
CA VAL A 232 20.64 -19.70 12.24
C VAL A 232 20.07 -18.56 13.11
N SER A 233 20.84 -17.51 13.39
CA SER A 233 20.35 -16.40 14.22
C SER A 233 19.25 -15.62 13.50
N SER A 234 19.43 -15.36 12.20
CA SER A 234 18.38 -14.75 11.36
C SER A 234 17.14 -15.64 11.27
N MET A 235 17.31 -16.97 11.12
CA MET A 235 16.20 -17.92 11.16
C MET A 235 15.41 -17.81 12.47
N LEU A 236 16.07 -17.92 13.63
CA LEU A 236 15.40 -17.85 14.93
C LEU A 236 14.73 -16.48 15.17
N SER A 237 15.39 -15.39 14.75
CA SER A 237 14.80 -14.05 14.75
C SER A 237 13.54 -13.96 13.90
N ALA A 238 13.52 -14.61 12.73
CA ALA A 238 12.34 -14.68 11.86
C ALA A 238 11.19 -15.48 12.48
N ILE A 239 11.47 -16.56 13.22
CA ILE A 239 10.45 -17.30 13.99
C ILE A 239 9.81 -16.42 15.07
N ASN A 240 10.64 -15.67 15.81
CA ASN A 240 10.18 -14.78 16.86
C ASN A 240 9.45 -13.54 16.32
N GLY A 241 9.93 -13.01 15.19
CA GLY A 241 9.39 -11.88 14.43
C GLY A 241 8.47 -12.30 13.29
N SER A 242 7.60 -13.29 13.55
CA SER A 242 6.82 -13.99 12.53
C SER A 242 5.97 -13.09 11.62
N VAL A 243 5.44 -11.97 12.13
CA VAL A 243 4.65 -11.02 11.34
C VAL A 243 5.53 -10.33 10.28
N GLU A 244 6.73 -9.91 10.66
CA GLU A 244 7.68 -9.29 9.74
C GLU A 244 8.18 -10.31 8.73
N HIS A 245 8.50 -11.53 9.19
CA HIS A 245 8.92 -12.63 8.33
C HIS A 245 7.84 -13.00 7.31
N PHE A 246 6.60 -13.16 7.74
CA PHE A 246 5.45 -13.38 6.87
C PHE A 246 5.30 -12.28 5.82
N GLY A 247 5.49 -11.02 6.21
CA GLY A 247 5.52 -9.87 5.30
C GLY A 247 6.57 -10.03 4.20
N LYS A 248 7.83 -10.36 4.59
CA LYS A 248 8.95 -10.58 3.65
C LYS A 248 8.68 -11.75 2.69
N VAL A 249 8.17 -12.88 3.19
CA VAL A 249 7.81 -14.03 2.34
C VAL A 249 6.71 -13.64 1.35
N THR A 250 5.69 -12.92 1.80
CA THR A 250 4.62 -12.43 0.92
C THR A 250 5.15 -11.46 -0.14
N GLU A 251 6.01 -10.51 0.24
CA GLU A 251 6.66 -9.58 -0.69
C GLU A 251 7.47 -10.33 -1.76
N ALA A 252 8.25 -11.33 -1.36
CA ALA A 252 9.04 -12.15 -2.28
C ALA A 252 8.16 -12.95 -3.26
N LEU A 253 7.01 -13.48 -2.81
CA LEU A 253 6.06 -14.18 -3.66
C LEU A 253 5.41 -13.24 -4.69
N VAL A 254 5.07 -12.01 -4.28
CA VAL A 254 4.54 -10.98 -5.18
C VAL A 254 5.61 -10.53 -6.18
N GLU A 255 6.85 -10.31 -5.73
CA GLU A 255 7.98 -9.97 -6.59
C GLU A 255 8.25 -11.06 -7.64
N HIS A 256 8.19 -12.32 -7.23
CA HIS A 256 8.27 -13.44 -8.15
C HIS A 256 7.14 -13.37 -9.20
N ALA A 257 5.88 -13.19 -8.78
CA ALA A 257 4.76 -13.06 -9.72
C ALA A 257 4.91 -11.88 -10.70
N ILE A 258 5.45 -10.75 -10.25
CA ILE A 258 5.78 -9.59 -11.11
C ILE A 258 6.82 -9.98 -12.15
N SER A 259 7.93 -10.59 -11.73
CA SER A 259 9.05 -10.95 -12.60
C SER A 259 8.65 -11.88 -13.76
N GLN A 260 7.62 -12.71 -13.55
CA GLN A 260 7.11 -13.63 -14.56
C GLN A 260 6.36 -12.93 -15.71
N VAL A 261 5.85 -11.72 -15.50
CA VAL A 261 4.95 -11.06 -16.48
C VAL A 261 5.41 -9.66 -16.90
N ILE A 262 6.34 -9.04 -16.18
CA ILE A 262 6.68 -7.62 -16.36
C ILE A 262 7.16 -7.28 -17.77
N HIS A 263 8.00 -8.13 -18.38
CA HIS A 263 8.55 -7.83 -19.70
C HIS A 263 7.48 -7.91 -20.79
N GLU A 264 6.72 -9.01 -20.85
CA GLU A 264 5.64 -9.21 -21.81
C GLU A 264 4.59 -8.11 -21.66
N LYS A 265 4.18 -7.83 -20.41
CA LYS A 265 3.15 -6.82 -20.14
C LYS A 265 3.63 -5.42 -20.48
N PHE A 266 4.89 -5.08 -20.23
CA PHE A 266 5.45 -3.78 -20.65
C PHE A 266 5.49 -3.64 -22.17
N THR A 267 5.85 -4.70 -22.89
CA THR A 267 5.82 -4.71 -24.36
C THR A 267 4.40 -4.48 -24.88
N SER A 268 3.42 -5.26 -24.40
CA SER A 268 2.01 -5.09 -24.78
C SER A 268 1.48 -3.69 -24.44
N PHE A 269 1.82 -3.18 -23.25
CA PHE A 269 1.44 -1.83 -22.82
C PHE A 269 1.95 -0.75 -23.78
N LYS A 270 3.24 -0.78 -24.14
CA LYS A 270 3.81 0.17 -25.11
C LYS A 270 3.11 0.10 -26.46
N GLU A 271 2.83 -1.10 -26.95
CA GLU A 271 2.16 -1.28 -28.24
C GLU A 271 0.72 -0.78 -28.20
N SER A 272 0.01 -0.93 -27.08
CA SER A 272 -1.31 -0.30 -26.87
C SER A 272 -1.22 1.22 -26.91
N LEU A 273 -0.22 1.84 -26.26
CA LEU A 273 -0.03 3.29 -26.31
C LEU A 273 0.26 3.79 -27.74
N LYS A 274 1.21 3.16 -28.44
CA LYS A 274 1.57 3.51 -29.82
C LYS A 274 0.38 3.37 -30.76
N ARG A 275 -0.37 2.27 -30.64
CA ARG A 275 -1.58 2.02 -31.44
C ARG A 275 -2.65 3.07 -31.18
N GLY A 276 -2.92 3.40 -29.92
CA GLY A 276 -3.90 4.43 -29.56
C GLY A 276 -3.53 5.80 -30.12
N ILE A 277 -2.25 6.19 -30.05
CA ILE A 277 -1.72 7.41 -30.66
C ILE A 277 -1.93 7.39 -32.18
N HIS A 278 -1.59 6.28 -32.84
CA HIS A 278 -1.73 6.15 -34.29
C HIS A 278 -3.20 6.25 -34.75
N ILE A 279 -4.12 5.52 -34.12
CA ILE A 279 -5.55 5.54 -34.47
C ILE A 279 -6.14 6.94 -34.23
N ALA A 280 -5.79 7.58 -33.12
CA ALA A 280 -6.20 8.95 -32.83
C ALA A 280 -5.72 9.94 -33.90
N ALA A 281 -4.49 9.76 -34.38
CA ALA A 281 -3.90 10.58 -35.43
C ALA A 281 -4.63 10.42 -36.76
N VAL A 282 -4.92 9.19 -37.18
CA VAL A 282 -5.69 8.89 -38.39
C VAL A 282 -7.08 9.54 -38.33
N LYS A 283 -7.77 9.45 -37.19
CA LYS A 283 -9.07 10.11 -37.00
C LYS A 283 -8.95 11.64 -37.14
N ALA A 284 -7.92 12.24 -36.54
CA ALA A 284 -7.69 13.68 -36.60
C ALA A 284 -7.28 14.17 -38.00
N SER A 285 -6.55 13.38 -38.79
CA SER A 285 -6.15 13.77 -40.15
C SER A 285 -7.29 13.81 -41.16
N GLN A 286 -8.42 13.16 -40.84
CA GLN A 286 -9.59 13.07 -41.72
C GLN A 286 -10.54 14.28 -41.61
N VAL A 287 -10.35 15.16 -40.64
CA VAL A 287 -11.23 16.33 -40.44
C VAL A 287 -10.57 17.65 -40.86
N GLN A 288 -11.40 18.58 -41.31
CA GLN A 288 -10.96 19.92 -41.73
C GLN A 288 -10.69 20.85 -40.54
N PHE A 289 -11.49 20.73 -39.48
CA PHE A 289 -11.43 21.59 -38.30
C PHE A 289 -11.54 20.76 -37.01
N GLY A 290 -11.04 21.30 -35.90
CA GLY A 290 -11.03 20.68 -34.58
C GLY A 290 -10.11 19.47 -34.47
N ARG A 291 -9.01 19.43 -35.25
CA ARG A 291 -8.15 18.23 -35.32
C ARG A 291 -7.59 17.81 -33.97
N ALA A 292 -7.04 18.76 -33.21
CA ALA A 292 -6.48 18.50 -31.88
C ALA A 292 -7.54 18.02 -30.88
N LYS A 293 -8.76 18.58 -30.95
CA LYS A 293 -9.90 18.14 -30.12
C LYS A 293 -10.27 16.69 -30.42
N LEU A 294 -10.39 16.35 -31.71
CA LEU A 294 -10.71 14.99 -32.14
C LEU A 294 -9.59 14.00 -31.79
N PHE A 295 -8.33 14.40 -31.98
CA PHE A 295 -7.17 13.61 -31.58
C PHE A 295 -7.21 13.24 -30.10
N LEU A 296 -7.38 14.21 -29.20
CA LEU A 296 -7.41 13.96 -27.75
C LEU A 296 -8.60 13.11 -27.33
N ALA A 297 -9.78 13.33 -27.93
CA ALA A 297 -10.98 12.53 -27.66
C ALA A 297 -10.81 11.08 -28.14
N ALA A 298 -10.27 10.88 -29.34
CA ALA A 298 -9.97 9.56 -29.87
C ALA A 298 -8.91 8.86 -29.02
N LEU A 299 -7.80 9.52 -28.70
CA LEU A 299 -6.73 8.96 -27.88
C LEU A 299 -7.26 8.50 -26.51
N ARG A 300 -8.11 9.31 -25.85
CA ARG A 300 -8.74 8.90 -24.59
C ARG A 300 -9.56 7.62 -24.73
N THR A 301 -10.28 7.47 -25.84
CA THR A 301 -11.12 6.30 -26.13
C THR A 301 -10.24 5.07 -26.38
N GLU A 302 -9.26 5.18 -27.28
CA GLU A 302 -8.37 4.07 -27.63
C GLU A 302 -7.52 3.61 -26.43
N LEU A 303 -7.05 4.54 -25.59
CA LEU A 303 -6.32 4.17 -24.37
C LEU A 303 -7.22 3.48 -23.35
N ARG A 304 -8.50 3.89 -23.24
CA ARG A 304 -9.45 3.23 -22.33
C ARG A 304 -9.77 1.81 -22.77
N GLU A 305 -9.83 1.57 -24.07
CA GLU A 305 -10.12 0.24 -24.64
C GLU A 305 -8.87 -0.66 -24.70
N GLY A 306 -7.69 -0.08 -24.94
CA GLY A 306 -6.44 -0.81 -25.11
C GLY A 306 -5.65 -1.13 -23.84
N LEU A 307 -6.00 -0.48 -22.71
CA LEU A 307 -5.40 -0.72 -21.39
C LEU A 307 -6.29 -1.63 -20.54
N THR A 308 -5.67 -2.48 -19.71
CA THR A 308 -6.41 -3.42 -18.85
C THR A 308 -7.05 -2.71 -17.65
N SER A 309 -6.45 -1.64 -17.16
CA SER A 309 -6.97 -0.82 -16.07
C SER A 309 -7.99 0.19 -16.60
N THR A 310 -9.25 0.02 -16.20
CA THR A 310 -10.36 0.92 -16.60
C THR A 310 -10.18 2.35 -16.07
N ASN A 311 -9.44 2.52 -14.97
CA ASN A 311 -9.18 3.81 -14.29
C ASN A 311 -7.69 4.17 -14.39
N SER A 312 -7.10 3.99 -15.57
CA SER A 312 -5.71 4.33 -15.82
C SER A 312 -5.50 5.84 -15.71
N CYS A 313 -4.50 6.27 -14.94
CA CYS A 313 -4.15 7.68 -14.82
C CYS A 313 -3.73 8.30 -16.16
N LEU A 314 -3.28 7.49 -17.12
CA LEU A 314 -2.98 7.92 -18.49
C LEU A 314 -4.22 8.38 -19.26
N VAL A 315 -5.40 7.86 -18.90
CA VAL A 315 -6.70 8.22 -19.49
C VAL A 315 -7.33 9.37 -18.69
N ASP A 316 -7.36 9.22 -17.36
CA ASP A 316 -8.09 10.14 -16.46
C ASP A 316 -7.42 11.50 -16.36
N LYS A 317 -6.08 11.54 -16.36
CA LYS A 317 -5.30 12.78 -16.32
C LYS A 317 -4.97 13.31 -17.72
N LEU A 318 -5.44 12.64 -18.78
CA LEU A 318 -5.18 13.10 -20.15
C LEU A 318 -5.75 14.52 -20.32
N PRO A 319 -4.97 15.49 -20.81
CA PRO A 319 -5.41 16.88 -20.83
C PRO A 319 -6.70 17.11 -21.61
N VAL A 320 -7.48 18.07 -21.11
CA VAL A 320 -8.68 18.54 -21.80
C VAL A 320 -8.26 19.52 -22.89
N TYR A 321 -8.93 19.42 -24.04
CA TYR A 321 -8.72 20.28 -25.20
C TYR A 321 -8.75 21.78 -24.82
N ASP A 322 -7.86 22.54 -25.46
CA ASP A 322 -7.72 23.99 -25.38
C ASP A 322 -7.53 24.52 -26.81
N SER A 323 -8.11 25.68 -27.12
CA SER A 323 -7.98 26.31 -28.44
C SER A 323 -6.54 26.64 -28.81
N ASN A 324 -5.64 26.78 -27.82
CA ASN A 324 -4.22 27.01 -28.12
C ASN A 324 -3.51 25.78 -28.72
N TYR A 325 -4.10 24.58 -28.58
CA TYR A 325 -3.63 23.37 -29.23
C TYR A 325 -4.14 23.26 -30.67
N ASP A 326 -4.94 24.23 -31.14
CA ASP A 326 -5.60 24.11 -32.42
C ASP A 326 -4.56 24.04 -33.55
N CYS A 327 -4.70 22.99 -34.34
CA CYS A 327 -3.82 22.64 -35.45
C CYS A 327 -4.53 22.87 -36.79
N ASP A 328 -5.68 23.56 -36.79
CA ASP A 328 -6.51 23.76 -37.97
C ASP A 328 -5.81 24.60 -39.04
N GLY A 329 -4.99 25.57 -38.62
CA GLY A 329 -4.14 26.38 -39.50
C GLY A 329 -2.92 25.64 -40.09
N GLN A 330 -2.68 24.40 -39.66
CA GLN A 330 -1.59 23.56 -40.15
C GLN A 330 -2.12 22.47 -41.10
N ALA A 331 -1.25 21.94 -41.97
CA ALA A 331 -1.65 20.91 -42.93
C ALA A 331 -2.02 19.60 -42.21
N PRO A 332 -3.07 18.86 -42.63
CA PRO A 332 -3.47 17.60 -42.01
C PRO A 332 -2.35 16.56 -41.85
N ARG A 333 -1.32 16.63 -42.71
CA ARG A 333 -0.15 15.75 -42.69
C ARG A 333 0.62 15.74 -41.37
N ILE A 334 0.47 16.76 -40.51
CA ILE A 334 1.07 16.77 -39.17
C ILE A 334 0.53 15.64 -38.26
N PHE A 335 -0.65 15.08 -38.57
CA PHE A 335 -1.21 13.90 -37.90
C PHE A 335 -0.94 12.59 -38.66
N THR A 336 -0.09 12.62 -39.68
CA THR A 336 0.28 11.44 -40.49
C THR A 336 1.72 11.03 -40.23
N THR A 337 2.35 10.29 -41.13
CA THR A 337 3.72 9.75 -40.98
C THR A 337 4.82 10.74 -41.36
N ASP A 338 4.50 11.91 -41.91
CA ASP A 338 5.48 12.89 -42.39
C ASP A 338 6.21 13.59 -41.24
N THR A 339 7.53 13.43 -41.13
CA THR A 339 8.33 14.09 -40.10
C THR A 339 8.51 15.60 -40.35
N PRO A 340 8.29 16.48 -39.35
CA PRO A 340 7.87 16.18 -37.98
C PRO A 340 6.34 16.00 -37.85
N SER A 341 5.90 14.84 -37.34
CA SER A 341 4.49 14.56 -37.07
C SER A 341 4.21 14.47 -35.58
N ILE A 342 3.01 14.86 -35.17
CA ILE A 342 2.52 14.76 -33.79
C ILE A 342 2.69 13.33 -33.25
N PRO A 343 2.25 12.26 -33.96
CA PRO A 343 2.41 10.89 -33.47
C PRO A 343 3.88 10.48 -33.34
N GLY A 344 4.71 10.83 -34.33
CA GLY A 344 6.12 10.49 -34.36
C GLY A 344 6.88 11.14 -33.20
N GLU A 345 6.58 12.41 -32.90
CA GLU A 345 7.19 13.08 -31.75
C GLU A 345 6.71 12.50 -30.42
N ILE A 346 5.42 12.22 -30.24
CA ILE A 346 4.91 11.66 -28.96
C ILE A 346 5.49 10.27 -28.69
N VAL A 347 5.57 9.40 -29.70
CA VAL A 347 6.05 8.01 -29.53
C VAL A 347 7.49 7.95 -29.03
N LYS A 348 8.34 8.94 -29.33
CA LYS A 348 9.72 9.01 -28.83
C LYS A 348 9.82 9.08 -27.30
N PHE A 349 8.76 9.51 -26.62
CA PHE A 349 8.71 9.64 -25.16
C PHE A 349 8.18 8.39 -24.46
N ILE A 350 7.67 7.42 -25.23
CA ILE A 350 7.33 6.12 -24.68
C ILE A 350 8.66 5.39 -24.40
N PRO A 351 8.97 5.06 -23.14
CA PRO A 351 10.25 4.48 -22.77
C PRO A 351 10.44 3.14 -23.46
N ASN A 352 11.63 2.88 -23.99
CA ASN A 352 11.94 1.60 -24.65
C ASN A 352 12.05 0.45 -23.65
N GLN A 353 12.44 0.74 -22.42
CA GLN A 353 12.62 -0.21 -21.33
C GLN A 353 11.99 0.33 -20.04
N TYR A 354 11.50 -0.57 -19.20
CA TYR A 354 11.02 -0.23 -17.88
C TYR A 354 12.11 -0.49 -16.85
N ALA A 355 12.60 0.57 -16.20
CA ALA A 355 13.50 0.42 -15.07
C ALA A 355 12.68 -0.03 -13.85
N TYR A 356 12.62 -1.35 -13.64
CA TYR A 356 11.90 -1.94 -12.52
C TYR A 356 12.60 -1.62 -11.19
N THR A 357 11.88 -0.93 -10.31
CA THR A 357 12.25 -0.81 -8.89
C THR A 357 11.27 -1.65 -8.07
N SER A 358 11.71 -2.78 -7.53
CA SER A 358 10.79 -3.79 -6.99
C SER A 358 9.92 -3.33 -5.83
N GLY A 359 10.49 -2.54 -4.91
CA GLY A 359 9.80 -2.17 -3.68
C GLY A 359 8.52 -1.34 -3.84
N SER A 360 8.45 -0.38 -4.78
CA SER A 360 7.27 0.48 -4.93
C SER A 360 6.08 -0.27 -5.53
N LEU A 361 6.33 -1.09 -6.56
CA LEU A 361 5.29 -1.86 -7.24
C LEU A 361 4.76 -2.98 -6.35
N VAL A 362 5.63 -3.71 -5.65
CA VAL A 362 5.21 -4.75 -4.68
C VAL A 362 4.28 -4.16 -3.63
N LYS A 363 4.63 -3.03 -3.03
CA LYS A 363 3.77 -2.35 -2.04
C LYS A 363 2.43 -1.92 -2.62
N ARG A 364 2.41 -1.36 -3.84
CA ARG A 364 1.16 -1.00 -4.52
C ARG A 364 0.28 -2.22 -4.77
N ILE A 365 0.86 -3.35 -5.19
CA ILE A 365 0.12 -4.60 -5.41
C ILE A 365 -0.42 -5.17 -4.08
N LEU A 366 0.37 -5.13 -3.02
CA LEU A 366 -0.10 -5.57 -1.69
C LEU A 366 -1.25 -4.69 -1.18
N VAL A 367 -1.17 -3.37 -1.34
CA VAL A 367 -2.28 -2.45 -1.03
C VAL A 367 -3.50 -2.77 -1.89
N TYR A 368 -3.29 -3.00 -3.18
CA TYR A 368 -4.34 -3.36 -4.13
C TYR A 368 -5.05 -4.67 -3.71
N MET A 369 -4.29 -5.72 -3.35
CA MET A 369 -4.81 -6.99 -2.81
C MET A 369 -5.65 -6.80 -1.53
N GLN A 370 -5.32 -5.81 -0.70
CA GLN A 370 -6.02 -5.56 0.56
C GLN A 370 -7.24 -4.62 0.43
N SER A 371 -7.39 -3.93 -0.70
CA SER A 371 -8.45 -2.92 -0.91
C SER A 371 -9.82 -3.57 -1.18
N ARG A 372 -10.92 -3.04 -0.61
CA ARG A 372 -12.27 -3.65 -0.65
C ARG A 372 -12.84 -3.88 -2.05
N ALA A 373 -12.49 -3.02 -3.01
CA ALA A 373 -12.87 -3.18 -4.42
C ALA A 373 -12.43 -4.54 -5.01
N TYR A 374 -11.42 -5.17 -4.43
CA TYR A 374 -10.94 -6.51 -4.79
C TYR A 374 -10.98 -7.49 -3.60
N GLY A 375 -10.91 -7.06 -2.34
CA GLY A 375 -10.83 -7.98 -1.19
C GLY A 375 -12.16 -8.46 -0.60
N ALA A 376 -13.28 -7.77 -0.80
CA ALA A 376 -14.49 -8.01 -0.01
C ALA A 376 -15.53 -8.91 -0.66
N HIS A 377 -15.67 -8.91 -2.00
CA HIS A 377 -16.69 -9.72 -2.66
C HIS A 377 -16.19 -10.61 -3.80
N ASP A 378 -15.01 -10.36 -4.42
CA ASP A 378 -14.61 -11.16 -5.60
C ASP A 378 -13.11 -11.23 -6.00
N GLY A 379 -12.13 -10.64 -5.31
CA GLY A 379 -10.79 -10.44 -5.92
C GLY A 379 -9.64 -11.25 -5.28
N ILE A 380 -9.12 -10.91 -4.11
CA ILE A 380 -7.91 -11.58 -3.55
C ILE A 380 -7.94 -11.41 -2.04
N ARG A 381 -7.87 -12.50 -1.26
CA ARG A 381 -7.77 -12.41 0.21
C ARG A 381 -6.47 -13.05 0.67
N PRO A 382 -5.37 -12.27 0.81
CA PRO A 382 -4.13 -12.82 1.38
C PRO A 382 -4.36 -13.32 2.80
N ARG A 383 -3.42 -14.09 3.36
CA ARG A 383 -3.51 -14.53 4.76
C ARG A 383 -3.35 -13.38 5.73
N CYS A 384 -3.96 -13.51 6.90
CA CYS A 384 -4.01 -12.47 7.92
C CYS A 384 -2.62 -12.10 8.46
N GLY A 385 -1.76 -13.10 8.69
CA GLY A 385 -0.40 -12.86 9.16
C GLY A 385 -0.30 -12.40 10.63
N ALA A 386 -1.41 -12.22 11.35
CA ALA A 386 -1.39 -11.90 12.78
C ALA A 386 -0.71 -13.02 13.60
N ALA A 387 0.14 -12.69 14.55
CA ALA A 387 0.87 -13.68 15.33
C ALA A 387 0.10 -14.14 16.58
N CYS A 388 0.10 -15.46 16.82
CA CYS A 388 -0.47 -16.05 18.04
C CYS A 388 0.22 -15.45 19.27
N PRO A 389 -0.52 -15.00 20.29
CA PRO A 389 0.08 -14.31 21.44
C PRO A 389 1.00 -15.20 22.29
N MET A 390 0.89 -16.52 22.15
CA MET A 390 1.70 -17.48 22.92
C MET A 390 2.87 -18.06 22.12
N CYS A 391 2.58 -18.69 20.97
CA CYS A 391 3.59 -19.36 20.16
C CYS A 391 4.17 -18.49 19.04
N SER A 392 3.66 -17.29 18.80
CA SER A 392 4.06 -16.40 17.70
C SER A 392 3.79 -16.93 16.28
N CYS A 393 3.23 -18.13 16.04
CA CYS A 393 2.87 -18.54 14.67
C CYS A 393 1.86 -17.59 14.01
N THR A 394 1.98 -17.38 12.71
CA THR A 394 1.12 -16.47 11.96
C THR A 394 -0.24 -17.08 11.63
N CYS A 395 -1.25 -16.23 11.59
CA CYS A 395 -2.63 -16.62 11.39
C CYS A 395 -2.84 -17.17 9.97
N ILE A 396 -3.40 -18.38 9.88
CA ILE A 396 -3.62 -19.12 8.64
C ILE A 396 -4.90 -18.70 7.93
N GLN A 397 -5.74 -17.95 8.60
CA GLN A 397 -7.03 -17.54 8.08
C GLN A 397 -6.85 -16.37 7.08
N ALA A 398 -7.83 -16.13 6.21
CA ALA A 398 -7.77 -15.05 5.21
C ALA A 398 -7.97 -13.65 5.82
N VAL A 399 -7.30 -12.62 5.31
CA VAL A 399 -7.42 -11.25 5.82
C VAL A 399 -8.88 -10.79 5.83
N GLY A 400 -9.29 -10.16 6.93
CA GLY A 400 -10.65 -9.64 7.09
C GLY A 400 -11.64 -10.63 7.71
N HIS A 401 -11.35 -11.95 7.74
CA HIS A 401 -12.12 -12.98 8.49
C HIS A 401 -13.65 -12.76 8.52
N ASP A 402 -14.32 -12.68 7.36
CA ASP A 402 -15.77 -12.40 7.22
C ASP A 402 -16.64 -13.69 7.11
N GLY A 403 -16.22 -14.80 7.72
CA GLY A 403 -16.83 -16.13 7.57
C GLY A 403 -17.82 -16.57 8.66
N ASP A 404 -18.00 -17.89 8.79
CA ASP A 404 -18.68 -18.57 9.90
C ASP A 404 -18.19 -18.00 11.25
N PRO A 405 -19.01 -17.92 12.33
CA PRO A 405 -18.53 -17.58 13.67
C PRO A 405 -17.15 -18.11 14.07
N LEU A 406 -16.78 -19.32 13.64
CA LEU A 406 -15.46 -19.91 13.88
C LEU A 406 -14.34 -19.30 13.01
N ASP A 407 -14.63 -18.92 11.77
CA ASP A 407 -13.68 -18.29 10.83
C ASP A 407 -13.47 -16.80 11.10
N LYS A 408 -14.23 -16.21 12.04
CA LYS A 408 -14.01 -14.84 12.52
C LYS A 408 -12.80 -14.72 13.46
N LEU A 409 -12.41 -15.84 14.08
CA LEU A 409 -11.32 -15.86 15.04
C LEU A 409 -9.99 -16.17 14.34
N HIS A 410 -8.92 -15.57 14.84
CA HIS A 410 -7.57 -15.92 14.41
C HIS A 410 -7.23 -17.36 14.83
N ASP A 411 -6.61 -18.12 13.93
CA ASP A 411 -6.17 -19.49 14.17
C ASP A 411 -4.85 -19.75 13.45
N THR A 412 -4.09 -20.77 13.84
CA THR A 412 -2.79 -21.09 13.25
C THR A 412 -2.39 -22.56 13.45
N TYR A 413 -1.40 -23.02 12.68
CA TYR A 413 -0.65 -24.22 12.99
C TYR A 413 0.31 -23.91 14.15
N HIS A 414 -0.05 -24.32 15.36
CA HIS A 414 0.70 -23.98 16.56
C HIS A 414 2.05 -24.70 16.62
N GLN A 415 3.14 -23.94 16.77
CA GLN A 415 4.50 -24.48 16.97
C GLN A 415 4.83 -24.74 18.44
N PRO A 416 5.93 -25.46 18.73
CA PRO A 416 6.47 -25.58 20.09
C PRO A 416 6.73 -24.22 20.73
N LEU A 417 6.26 -24.03 21.97
CA LEU A 417 6.30 -22.74 22.67
C LEU A 417 7.72 -22.27 23.00
N GLY A 418 8.68 -23.18 23.12
CA GLY A 418 10.10 -22.86 23.33
C GLY A 418 10.70 -22.01 22.21
N LEU A 419 10.18 -22.12 20.99
CA LEU A 419 10.62 -21.29 19.85
C LEU A 419 10.22 -19.82 19.96
N SER A 420 9.27 -19.47 20.83
CA SER A 420 8.93 -18.09 21.17
C SER A 420 9.47 -17.69 22.55
N GLY A 421 10.44 -18.44 23.08
CA GLY A 421 11.08 -18.18 24.37
C GLY A 421 10.22 -18.52 25.58
N ARG A 422 9.15 -19.29 25.41
CA ARG A 422 8.33 -19.74 26.55
C ARG A 422 9.03 -20.89 27.25
N ARG A 423 9.01 -20.84 28.58
CA ARG A 423 9.66 -21.79 29.45
C ARG A 423 8.69 -22.42 30.45
N VAL A 424 9.02 -23.63 30.87
CA VAL A 424 8.39 -24.30 32.00
C VAL A 424 8.83 -23.58 33.28
N LEU A 425 7.88 -23.07 34.07
CA LEU A 425 8.19 -22.19 35.20
C LEU A 425 9.09 -22.85 36.25
N SER A 426 8.87 -24.12 36.55
CA SER A 426 9.56 -24.84 37.63
C SER A 426 11.03 -25.12 37.31
N SER A 427 11.36 -25.37 36.04
CA SER A 427 12.71 -25.72 35.60
C SER A 427 13.42 -24.60 34.85
N ASN A 428 12.69 -23.57 34.41
CA ASN A 428 13.13 -22.57 33.43
C ASN A 428 13.55 -23.15 32.07
N GLU A 429 13.25 -24.42 31.79
CA GLU A 429 13.56 -25.05 30.51
C GLU A 429 12.62 -24.57 29.40
N LEU A 430 13.11 -24.45 28.18
CA LEU A 430 12.28 -24.15 27.00
C LEU A 430 11.17 -25.21 26.85
N SER A 431 9.95 -24.78 26.52
CA SER A 431 8.80 -25.69 26.45
C SER A 431 8.73 -26.42 25.10
N ALA A 432 8.73 -27.75 25.12
CA ALA A 432 8.47 -28.55 23.92
C ALA A 432 6.99 -28.57 23.49
N GLY A 433 6.06 -28.28 24.40
CA GLY A 433 4.62 -28.29 24.10
C GLY A 433 4.18 -27.17 23.18
N SER A 434 3.22 -27.44 22.29
CA SER A 434 2.50 -26.42 21.51
C SER A 434 1.32 -25.83 22.31
N CYS A 435 0.69 -24.75 21.82
CA CYS A 435 -0.50 -24.20 22.47
C CYS A 435 -1.61 -25.26 22.63
N GLY A 436 -1.86 -26.06 21.59
CA GLY A 436 -2.89 -27.12 21.63
C GLY A 436 -2.57 -28.20 22.66
N PHE A 437 -1.31 -28.62 22.73
CA PHE A 437 -0.84 -29.55 23.75
C PHE A 437 -1.06 -29.01 25.18
N CYS A 438 -0.80 -27.72 25.40
CA CYS A 438 -1.05 -27.08 26.69
C CYS A 438 -2.55 -27.00 27.04
N VAL A 439 -3.44 -26.82 26.06
CA VAL A 439 -4.90 -26.87 26.27
C VAL A 439 -5.34 -28.27 26.71
N GLU A 440 -4.89 -29.31 25.99
CA GLU A 440 -5.22 -30.71 26.29
C GLU A 440 -4.81 -31.12 27.71
N ASN A 441 -3.60 -30.74 28.11
CA ASN A 441 -3.05 -31.05 29.43
C ASN A 441 -3.46 -30.07 30.53
N ASN A 442 -4.32 -29.09 30.22
CA ASN A 442 -4.77 -28.04 31.13
C ASN A 442 -3.62 -27.31 31.85
N TRP A 443 -2.55 -27.03 31.12
CA TRP A 443 -1.43 -26.25 31.63
C TRP A 443 -1.86 -24.81 31.89
N ARG A 444 -1.01 -24.04 32.56
CA ARG A 444 -1.27 -22.63 32.88
C ARG A 444 -0.23 -21.72 32.24
N PHE A 445 -0.62 -20.51 31.91
CA PHE A 445 0.27 -19.44 31.46
C PHE A 445 0.04 -18.18 32.29
N LEU A 446 1.07 -17.35 32.38
CA LEU A 446 1.00 -16.07 33.08
C LEU A 446 0.42 -15.01 32.13
N HIS A 447 -0.66 -14.36 32.55
CA HIS A 447 -1.26 -13.21 31.86
C HIS A 447 -1.59 -12.13 32.89
N GLN A 448 -1.04 -10.93 32.72
CA GLN A 448 -1.27 -9.80 33.65
C GLN A 448 -1.09 -10.18 35.13
N ASP A 449 -0.01 -10.90 35.43
CA ASP A 449 0.35 -11.35 36.79
C ASP A 449 -0.57 -12.45 37.37
N GLU A 450 -1.51 -12.97 36.58
CA GLU A 450 -2.38 -14.08 36.95
C GLU A 450 -2.05 -15.37 36.17
N TRP A 451 -2.10 -16.51 36.87
CA TRP A 451 -1.96 -17.83 36.26
C TRP A 451 -3.30 -18.30 35.71
N VAL A 452 -3.43 -18.28 34.38
CA VAL A 452 -4.67 -18.65 33.69
C VAL A 452 -4.50 -20.03 33.04
N PRO A 453 -5.48 -20.94 33.18
CA PRO A 453 -5.48 -22.20 32.43
C PRO A 453 -5.53 -21.97 30.92
N PHE A 454 -4.79 -22.75 30.15
CA PHE A 454 -4.87 -22.73 28.68
C PHE A 454 -6.28 -23.05 28.17
N LYS A 455 -7.11 -23.79 28.91
CA LYS A 455 -8.53 -24.00 28.58
C LYS A 455 -9.38 -22.73 28.58
N GLU A 456 -8.85 -21.62 29.10
CA GLU A 456 -9.47 -20.30 29.09
C GLU A 456 -8.77 -19.35 28.10
N PHE A 457 -8.04 -19.88 27.12
CA PHE A 457 -7.25 -19.08 26.18
C PHE A 457 -8.06 -18.00 25.46
N ASN A 458 -9.22 -18.36 24.92
CA ASN A 458 -10.12 -17.44 24.22
C ASN A 458 -10.80 -16.42 25.18
N ARG A 459 -10.86 -16.68 26.49
CA ARG A 459 -11.30 -15.68 27.47
C ARG A 459 -10.27 -14.55 27.59
N VAL A 460 -8.99 -14.91 27.56
CA VAL A 460 -7.87 -13.97 27.65
C VAL A 460 -7.60 -13.29 26.31
N PHE A 461 -7.72 -14.04 25.21
CA PHE A 461 -7.49 -13.60 23.84
C PHE A 461 -8.76 -13.81 23.00
N PRO A 462 -9.77 -12.94 23.14
CA PRO A 462 -11.10 -13.14 22.55
C PRO A 462 -11.13 -13.14 21.03
N ASP A 463 -10.12 -12.57 20.38
CA ASP A 463 -10.00 -12.57 18.92
C ASP A 463 -9.35 -13.84 18.36
N TRP A 464 -8.95 -14.80 19.23
CA TRP A 464 -8.29 -16.04 18.83
C TRP A 464 -9.16 -17.26 19.13
N ALA A 465 -9.10 -18.22 18.21
CA ALA A 465 -9.70 -19.54 18.39
C ALA A 465 -9.02 -20.27 19.55
N MET A 466 -9.74 -21.21 20.15
CA MET A 466 -9.15 -22.12 21.13
C MET A 466 -8.06 -22.96 20.44
N PRO A 467 -6.81 -22.97 20.93
CA PRO A 467 -5.75 -23.75 20.32
C PRO A 467 -6.08 -25.24 20.31
N ILE A 468 -5.95 -25.87 19.15
CA ILE A 468 -6.08 -27.32 18.97
C ILE A 468 -4.87 -27.85 18.22
N VAL A 469 -4.51 -29.11 18.43
CA VAL A 469 -3.44 -29.79 17.67
C VAL A 469 -4.01 -30.20 16.32
N ARG A 470 -3.96 -29.32 15.32
CA ARG A 470 -4.40 -29.63 13.95
C ARG A 470 -3.38 -30.49 13.20
N ARG A 471 -2.14 -30.00 13.15
CA ARG A 471 -1.02 -30.59 12.41
C ARG A 471 0.29 -30.20 13.09
N PRO A 472 1.24 -31.14 13.25
CA PRO A 472 2.59 -30.82 13.71
C PRO A 472 3.35 -30.02 12.64
N LEU A 473 4.14 -29.04 13.06
CA LEU A 473 5.04 -28.30 12.18
C LEU A 473 6.42 -28.95 12.25
N ALA A 474 6.66 -29.97 11.42
CA ALA A 474 7.86 -30.81 11.48
C ALA A 474 9.18 -30.03 11.47
N LEU A 475 9.28 -28.97 10.65
CA LEU A 475 10.46 -28.10 10.65
C LEU A 475 10.67 -27.39 11.99
N ARG A 476 9.59 -26.92 12.63
CA ARG A 476 9.65 -26.20 13.91
C ARG A 476 10.03 -27.14 15.05
N GLU A 477 9.47 -28.34 15.03
CA GLU A 477 9.85 -29.42 15.95
C GLU A 477 11.31 -29.82 15.79
N TYR A 478 11.78 -29.95 14.54
CA TYR A 478 13.20 -30.18 14.23
C TYR A 478 14.09 -29.04 14.75
N ILE A 479 13.70 -27.78 14.52
CA ILE A 479 14.48 -26.62 14.94
C ILE A 479 14.60 -26.56 16.45
N LEU A 480 13.49 -26.74 17.17
CA LEU A 480 13.52 -26.80 18.63
C LEU A 480 14.50 -27.89 19.06
N LYS A 481 14.37 -29.11 18.53
CA LYS A 481 15.23 -30.21 18.94
C LYS A 481 16.73 -29.97 18.72
N ASN A 482 17.11 -29.44 17.57
CA ASN A 482 18.51 -29.42 17.14
C ASN A 482 19.26 -28.11 17.43
N TYR A 483 18.56 -27.03 17.78
CA TYR A 483 19.16 -25.71 18.01
C TYR A 483 18.88 -25.16 19.43
N GLN A 484 18.91 -26.05 20.44
CA GLN A 484 18.68 -25.67 21.84
C GLN A 484 19.68 -24.63 22.33
N GLU A 485 20.96 -24.79 22.00
CA GLU A 485 22.02 -23.88 22.44
C GLU A 485 21.79 -22.45 21.92
N GLU A 486 21.46 -22.30 20.64
CA GLU A 486 21.16 -21.01 20.02
C GLU A 486 19.87 -20.39 20.58
N LEU A 487 18.85 -21.20 20.86
CA LEU A 487 17.61 -20.75 21.49
C LEU A 487 17.84 -20.24 22.92
N VAL A 488 18.64 -20.93 23.73
CA VAL A 488 18.98 -20.48 25.08
C VAL A 488 19.78 -19.18 25.05
N ARG A 489 20.69 -19.02 24.07
CA ARG A 489 21.39 -17.75 23.85
C ARG A 489 20.42 -16.63 23.45
N LEU A 490 19.42 -16.92 22.61
CA LEU A 490 18.41 -15.95 22.19
C LEU A 490 17.46 -15.54 23.34
N TYR A 491 17.23 -16.43 24.29
CA TYR A 491 16.31 -16.23 25.42
C TYR A 491 17.02 -16.33 26.78
N PRO A 492 17.75 -15.28 27.21
CA PRO A 492 18.52 -15.28 28.45
C PRO A 492 17.71 -15.73 29.67
N GLY A 493 18.30 -16.62 30.46
CA GLY A 493 17.67 -17.20 31.66
C GLY A 493 16.74 -18.39 31.38
N SER A 494 16.70 -18.88 30.14
CA SER A 494 16.11 -20.18 29.80
C SER A 494 17.16 -21.29 29.88
N LEU A 495 16.72 -22.52 30.10
CA LEU A 495 17.56 -23.73 30.03
C LEU A 495 17.14 -24.61 28.85
N ASP A 496 18.01 -25.52 28.45
CA ASP A 496 17.70 -26.53 27.43
C ASP A 496 16.48 -27.37 27.85
N CYS A 497 15.63 -27.71 26.89
CA CYS A 497 14.50 -28.59 27.09
C CYS A 497 14.98 -30.03 27.31
N SER A 498 14.84 -30.54 28.53
CA SER A 498 15.29 -31.90 28.87
C SER A 498 14.34 -32.99 28.36
N ASP A 499 13.07 -32.66 28.15
CA ASP A 499 11.99 -33.58 27.77
C ASP A 499 11.44 -33.28 26.36
N ILE A 500 12.32 -33.33 25.35
CA ILE A 500 11.92 -33.18 23.95
C ILE A 500 11.26 -34.49 23.46
N PRO A 501 10.03 -34.44 22.93
CA PRO A 501 9.36 -35.63 22.39
C PRO A 501 10.19 -36.34 21.31
N GLY A 502 10.21 -37.67 21.37
CA GLY A 502 10.90 -38.49 20.35
C GLY A 502 10.39 -38.25 18.93
N SER A 503 9.13 -37.84 18.78
CA SER A 503 8.50 -37.45 17.51
C SER A 503 9.16 -36.24 16.84
N TYR A 504 9.93 -35.42 17.55
CA TYR A 504 10.64 -34.26 16.98
C TYR A 504 11.93 -34.67 16.25
N ASN A 505 12.26 -35.97 16.24
CA ASN A 505 13.39 -36.54 15.52
C ASN A 505 13.14 -36.63 14.00
N HIS A 506 12.80 -35.51 13.37
CA HIS A 506 12.51 -35.45 11.96
C HIS A 506 13.78 -35.56 11.11
N ASN A 507 13.68 -36.22 9.96
CA ASN A 507 14.74 -36.21 8.97
C ASN A 507 14.65 -34.92 8.14
N LEU A 508 15.69 -34.10 8.17
CA LEU A 508 15.68 -32.79 7.50
C LEU A 508 15.49 -32.90 5.98
N SER A 509 16.08 -33.90 5.31
CA SER A 509 15.89 -34.12 3.88
C SER A 509 14.44 -34.45 3.53
N SER A 510 13.77 -35.21 4.41
CA SER A 510 12.34 -35.53 4.27
C SER A 510 11.47 -34.29 4.43
N ILE A 511 11.78 -33.42 5.42
CA ILE A 511 11.11 -32.12 5.58
C ILE A 511 11.28 -31.25 4.32
N LYS A 512 12.52 -31.12 3.81
CA LYS A 512 12.81 -30.35 2.59
C LYS A 512 11.97 -30.88 1.41
N HIS A 513 11.88 -32.20 1.24
CA HIS A 513 11.09 -32.81 0.18
C HIS A 513 9.58 -32.57 0.33
N GLU A 514 9.02 -32.75 1.53
CA GLU A 514 7.59 -32.51 1.80
C GLU A 514 7.19 -31.06 1.50
N ILE A 515 7.99 -30.09 1.96
CA ILE A 515 7.75 -28.66 1.72
C ILE A 515 7.74 -28.35 0.22
N GLU A 516 8.71 -28.85 -0.55
CA GLU A 516 8.74 -28.63 -1.99
C GLU A 516 7.59 -29.35 -2.71
N SER A 517 7.17 -30.55 -2.26
CA SER A 517 5.99 -31.25 -2.81
C SER A 517 4.72 -30.44 -2.62
N ILE A 518 4.46 -29.94 -1.41
CA ILE A 518 3.28 -29.09 -1.11
C ILE A 518 3.24 -27.87 -2.04
N ILE A 519 4.41 -27.26 -2.27
CA ILE A 519 4.56 -26.10 -3.16
C ILE A 519 4.36 -26.49 -4.64
N ALA A 520 4.86 -27.65 -5.08
CA ALA A 520 4.88 -28.07 -6.48
C ALA A 520 3.62 -28.77 -6.98
N ASP A 521 2.85 -29.43 -6.10
CA ASP A 521 1.66 -30.24 -6.45
C ASP A 521 0.43 -29.40 -6.87
N GLY A 522 0.64 -28.24 -7.51
CA GLY A 522 -0.43 -27.45 -8.13
C GLY A 522 0.09 -26.19 -8.78
#